data_AF-A0A5N7B3V2-F1
#
_entry.id   AF-A0A5N7B3V2-F1
#
_cell.length_a   1.000
_cell.length_b   1.000
_cell.length_c   1.000
_cell.angle_alpha   90.00
_cell.angle_beta   90.00
_cell.angle_gamma   90.00
#
_symmetry.space_group_name_H-M   'P 1'
#
loop_
_entity.id
_entity.type
_entity.pdbx_description
1 polymer ?
#
loop_
_entity_poly.entity_id
_entity_poly.type
_entity_poly.pdbx_seq_one_letter_code
_entity_poly.pdbx_strand_id
1 'polypeptide(L)'
;MAVAIFFVLGAREWYFAAIGTLNLVMTAILVAGIAMQSTVLPSTYAGCNGLAASWRQALPIDMRDSPTASEASLHSACQRMVEHWAFAIAIVGLYMPYSLLMMFHGVRGIMYPRAPRRPRPKNTKSVMVQAAIYFAFRYIAKLFQRLNPRTGTPPKQVATRQDNAVNRRSNLATGLRRGEKFVGLSPRVLPSNVLLNIASYSHYVDILNLHAAYGSLFHAYIGNEGEESKLEELRVYTCSSEKAKQECRLCRAQICESCWASTLAPSTPMRRHLESCSPSCSSCFYKSYVLKITPSCDMDSISNAEPRYQYNHKNTCRNCAMMTDSERIRMVVLEDEAELYKFSKEPLSCASCKKNLPASGPRWWICPCGQECRQSIHLPWGPGDKS
;
A
#
# COMPACT_ATOMS: atom_id res chain seq x y z
N MET A 1 -36.30 17.15 20.98
CA MET A 1 -35.37 18.28 20.76
C MET A 1 -33.89 17.86 20.80
N ALA A 2 -33.39 17.21 21.86
CA ALA A 2 -31.97 16.79 21.96
C ALA A 2 -31.52 15.81 20.85
N VAL A 3 -32.36 14.85 20.45
CA VAL A 3 -32.07 13.90 19.36
C VAL A 3 -31.92 14.59 18.01
N ALA A 4 -32.76 15.59 17.73
CA ALA A 4 -32.69 16.37 16.48
C ALA A 4 -31.41 17.23 16.42
N ILE A 5 -30.99 17.79 17.55
CA ILE A 5 -29.73 18.55 17.66
C ILE A 5 -28.52 17.64 17.43
N PHE A 6 -28.57 16.39 17.92
CA PHE A 6 -27.53 15.37 17.71
C PHE A 6 -27.38 14.99 16.22
N PHE A 7 -28.49 14.85 15.49
CA PHE A 7 -28.49 14.60 14.04
C PHE A 7 -27.95 15.78 13.21
N VAL A 8 -28.12 17.02 13.69
CA VAL A 8 -27.66 18.23 12.98
C VAL A 8 -26.16 18.51 13.17
N LEU A 9 -25.54 18.00 14.24
CA LEU A 9 -24.14 18.27 14.62
C LEU A 9 -23.08 17.33 14.02
N GLY A 10 -23.43 16.49 13.04
CA GLY A 10 -22.46 15.60 12.37
C GLY A 10 -22.19 14.28 13.09
N ALA A 11 -23.02 13.91 14.08
CA ALA A 11 -22.94 12.65 14.82
C ALA A 11 -23.79 11.51 14.22
N ARG A 12 -24.38 11.68 13.03
CA ARG A 12 -25.20 10.66 12.37
C ARG A 12 -24.45 9.34 12.15
N GLU A 13 -23.20 9.42 11.71
CA GLU A 13 -22.37 8.23 11.48
C GLU A 13 -21.96 7.56 12.80
N TRP A 14 -21.75 8.36 13.85
CA TRP A 14 -21.51 7.90 15.21
C TRP A 14 -22.71 7.17 15.81
N TYR A 15 -23.91 7.68 15.57
CA TYR A 15 -25.16 7.07 15.98
C TYR A 15 -25.35 5.70 15.33
N PHE A 16 -25.10 5.58 14.02
CA PHE A 16 -25.17 4.30 13.32
C PHE A 16 -24.14 3.29 13.82
N ALA A 17 -22.90 3.72 14.05
CA ALA A 17 -21.87 2.85 14.61
C ALA A 17 -22.24 2.38 16.03
N ALA A 18 -22.66 3.29 16.91
CA ALA A 18 -23.01 2.97 18.29
C ALA A 18 -24.22 2.04 18.40
N ILE A 19 -25.30 2.31 17.64
CA ILE A 19 -26.49 1.44 17.61
C ILE A 19 -26.17 0.10 16.98
N GLY A 20 -25.38 0.08 15.90
CA GLY A 20 -24.91 -1.16 15.29
C GLY A 20 -24.18 -2.04 16.30
N THR A 21 -23.26 -1.46 17.07
CA THR A 21 -22.53 -2.17 18.14
C THR A 21 -23.46 -2.66 19.25
N LEU A 22 -24.36 -1.80 19.76
CA LEU A 22 -25.30 -2.17 20.83
C LEU A 22 -26.20 -3.35 20.40
N ASN A 23 -26.77 -3.27 19.19
CA ASN A 23 -27.61 -4.34 18.66
C ASN A 23 -26.83 -5.63 18.43
N LEU A 24 -25.56 -5.53 18.03
CA LEU A 24 -24.68 -6.69 17.87
C LEU A 24 -24.36 -7.36 19.21
N VAL A 25 -24.12 -6.58 20.27
CA VAL A 25 -23.95 -7.09 21.64
C VAL A 25 -25.22 -7.80 22.12
N MET A 26 -26.39 -7.19 21.93
CA MET A 26 -27.68 -7.81 22.30
C MET A 26 -27.92 -9.11 21.51
N THR A 27 -27.58 -9.12 20.22
CA THR A 27 -27.67 -10.31 19.37
C THR A 27 -26.74 -11.43 19.87
N ALA A 28 -25.51 -11.09 20.30
CA ALA A 28 -24.59 -12.06 20.87
C ALA A 28 -25.10 -12.68 22.18
N ILE A 29 -25.73 -11.87 23.04
CA ILE A 29 -26.38 -12.35 24.28
C ILE A 29 -27.53 -13.31 23.94
N LEU A 30 -28.36 -12.98 22.95
CA LEU A 30 -29.45 -13.86 22.49
C LEU A 30 -28.92 -15.17 21.91
N VAL A 31 -27.86 -15.14 21.11
CA VAL A 31 -27.20 -16.34 20.57
C VAL A 31 -26.70 -17.24 21.70
N ALA A 32 -26.07 -16.68 22.73
CA ALA A 32 -25.63 -17.44 23.90
C ALA A 32 -26.82 -18.08 24.63
N GLY A 33 -27.92 -17.36 24.81
CA GLY A 33 -29.16 -17.89 25.39
C GLY A 33 -29.78 -19.03 24.57
N ILE A 34 -29.85 -18.87 23.24
CA ILE A 34 -30.35 -19.90 22.31
C ILE A 34 -29.49 -21.16 22.38
N ALA A 35 -28.15 -21.00 22.43
CA ALA A 35 -27.21 -22.11 22.53
C ALA A 35 -27.33 -22.86 23.88
N MET A 36 -27.54 -22.14 24.98
CA MET A 36 -27.81 -22.75 26.28
C MET A 36 -29.16 -23.48 26.30
N GLN A 37 -30.18 -22.94 25.63
CA GLN A 37 -31.51 -23.55 25.55
C GLN A 37 -31.53 -24.79 24.64
N SER A 38 -30.73 -24.82 23.57
CA SER A 38 -30.68 -25.93 22.62
C SER A 38 -30.08 -27.21 23.17
N THR A 39 -29.37 -27.16 24.30
CA THR A 39 -28.87 -28.37 24.98
C THR A 39 -29.96 -29.10 25.74
N VAL A 40 -31.09 -28.44 25.99
CA VAL A 40 -32.16 -28.90 26.87
C VAL A 40 -33.49 -29.06 26.14
N LEU A 41 -33.79 -28.18 25.18
CA LEU A 41 -35.03 -28.17 24.40
C LEU A 41 -34.86 -28.86 23.05
N PRO A 42 -35.88 -29.59 22.56
CA PRO A 42 -35.88 -30.10 21.20
C PRO A 42 -35.92 -28.95 20.18
N SER A 43 -35.18 -29.09 19.09
CA SER A 43 -35.09 -28.07 18.02
C SER A 43 -36.31 -28.01 17.10
N THR A 44 -37.27 -28.94 17.25
CA THR A 44 -38.46 -29.04 16.39
C THR A 44 -39.70 -29.42 17.19
N TYR A 45 -40.87 -29.02 16.70
CA TYR A 45 -42.17 -29.39 17.28
C TYR A 45 -42.38 -30.90 17.34
N ALA A 46 -41.86 -31.66 16.36
CA ALA A 46 -41.92 -33.12 16.34
C ALA A 46 -41.14 -33.74 17.51
N GLY A 47 -40.06 -33.09 17.96
CA GLY A 47 -39.27 -33.52 19.12
C GLY A 47 -40.04 -33.45 20.45
N CYS A 48 -41.12 -32.65 20.53
CA CYS A 48 -41.99 -32.61 21.71
C CYS A 48 -42.86 -33.89 21.86
N ASN A 49 -42.98 -34.73 20.83
CA ASN A 49 -43.84 -35.93 20.86
C ASN A 49 -43.13 -37.18 21.45
N GLY A 50 -41.79 -37.20 21.52
CA GLY A 50 -41.04 -38.45 21.74
C GLY A 50 -40.17 -38.54 23.00
N LEU A 51 -40.02 -37.49 23.80
CA LEU A 51 -38.95 -37.39 24.81
C LEU A 51 -39.38 -36.80 26.16
N ALA A 52 -40.61 -37.08 26.62
CA ALA A 52 -41.18 -36.53 27.87
C ALA A 52 -40.27 -36.66 29.11
N ALA A 53 -39.40 -37.68 29.18
CA ALA A 53 -38.55 -37.92 30.35
C ALA A 53 -37.34 -36.98 30.46
N SER A 54 -36.68 -36.60 29.35
CA SER A 54 -35.42 -35.84 29.39
C SER A 54 -35.63 -34.33 29.61
N TRP A 55 -36.68 -33.74 29.04
CA TRP A 55 -36.96 -32.31 29.22
C TRP A 55 -37.87 -32.01 30.43
N ARG A 56 -38.57 -33.00 31.02
CA ARG A 56 -39.24 -32.84 32.33
C ARG A 56 -38.27 -32.38 33.43
N GLN A 57 -37.01 -32.84 33.36
CA GLN A 57 -35.94 -32.43 34.28
C GLN A 57 -35.41 -31.01 34.03
N ALA A 58 -35.90 -30.32 33.01
CA ALA A 58 -35.58 -28.93 32.72
C ALA A 58 -36.69 -27.95 33.12
N LEU A 59 -37.90 -28.46 33.40
CA LEU A 59 -39.02 -27.63 33.84
C LEU A 59 -38.76 -27.08 35.24
N PRO A 60 -39.29 -25.87 35.56
CA PRO A 60 -39.37 -25.36 36.92
C PRO A 60 -40.00 -26.40 37.86
N ILE A 61 -39.52 -26.46 39.10
CA ILE A 61 -39.94 -27.46 40.11
C ILE A 61 -41.47 -27.50 40.25
N ASP A 62 -42.12 -26.33 40.23
CA ASP A 62 -43.58 -26.18 40.34
C ASP A 62 -44.37 -26.85 39.21
N MET A 63 -43.78 -26.99 38.01
CA MET A 63 -44.40 -27.67 36.87
C MET A 63 -43.99 -29.14 36.77
N ARG A 64 -42.82 -29.50 37.31
CA ARG A 64 -42.31 -30.87 37.33
C ARG A 64 -43.09 -31.77 38.27
N ASP A 65 -43.42 -31.25 39.45
CA ASP A 65 -44.00 -32.04 40.55
C ASP A 65 -45.52 -31.83 40.69
N SER A 66 -46.15 -31.12 39.75
CA SER A 66 -47.59 -30.86 39.80
C SER A 66 -48.41 -32.13 39.48
N PRO A 67 -49.21 -32.65 40.44
CA PRO A 67 -50.01 -33.86 40.24
C PRO A 67 -51.22 -33.64 39.31
N THR A 68 -51.48 -32.41 38.89
CA THR A 68 -52.59 -32.04 37.97
C THR A 68 -52.14 -31.76 36.54
N ALA A 69 -50.84 -31.88 36.25
CA ALA A 69 -50.31 -31.61 34.92
C ALA A 69 -50.58 -32.79 33.97
N SER A 70 -51.61 -32.66 33.14
CA SER A 70 -51.91 -33.64 32.08
C SER A 70 -50.79 -33.66 31.02
N GLU A 71 -50.58 -34.78 30.34
CA GLU A 71 -49.61 -34.87 29.24
C GLU A 71 -49.88 -33.83 28.14
N ALA A 72 -51.15 -33.47 27.93
CA ALA A 72 -51.57 -32.42 27.02
C ALA A 72 -51.07 -31.03 27.44
N SER A 73 -51.06 -30.71 28.74
CA SER A 73 -50.56 -29.41 29.24
C SER A 73 -49.04 -29.32 29.10
N LEU A 74 -48.31 -30.40 29.39
CA LEU A 74 -46.87 -30.50 29.15
C LEU A 74 -46.51 -30.36 27.67
N HIS A 75 -47.24 -31.04 26.79
CA HIS A 75 -47.01 -30.95 25.36
C HIS A 75 -47.21 -29.52 24.84
N SER A 76 -48.27 -28.85 25.30
CA SER A 76 -48.53 -27.44 24.97
C SER A 76 -47.44 -26.49 25.48
N ALA A 77 -46.86 -26.77 26.66
CA ALA A 77 -45.76 -25.98 27.21
C ALA A 77 -44.47 -26.17 26.39
N CYS A 78 -44.15 -27.40 25.97
CA CYS A 78 -43.04 -27.68 25.07
C CYS A 78 -43.19 -26.94 23.75
N GLN A 79 -44.38 -26.99 23.14
CA GLN A 79 -44.65 -26.29 21.88
C GLN A 79 -44.45 -24.78 22.01
N ARG A 80 -44.94 -24.15 23.09
CA ARG A 80 -44.71 -22.71 23.34
C ARG A 80 -43.23 -22.37 23.52
N MET A 81 -42.47 -23.21 24.23
CA MET A 81 -41.03 -22.99 24.39
C MET A 81 -40.28 -23.10 23.07
N VAL A 82 -40.61 -24.09 22.24
CA VAL A 82 -40.03 -24.26 20.89
C VAL A 82 -40.42 -23.09 19.99
N GLU A 83 -41.65 -22.58 20.09
CA GLU A 83 -42.10 -21.40 19.36
C GLU A 83 -41.29 -20.14 19.73
N HIS A 84 -41.11 -19.88 21.03
CA HIS A 84 -40.29 -18.76 21.50
C HIS A 84 -38.81 -18.92 21.09
N TRP A 85 -38.28 -20.13 21.12
CA TRP A 85 -36.92 -20.43 20.67
C TRP A 85 -36.76 -20.18 19.16
N ALA A 86 -37.69 -20.67 18.35
CA ALA A 86 -37.71 -20.45 16.90
C ALA A 86 -37.84 -18.95 16.55
N PHE A 87 -38.69 -18.22 17.27
CA PHE A 87 -38.83 -16.77 17.13
C PHE A 87 -37.54 -16.02 17.49
N ALA A 88 -36.84 -16.44 18.55
CA ALA A 88 -35.55 -15.86 18.93
C ALA A 88 -34.48 -16.09 17.83
N ILE A 89 -34.45 -17.27 17.21
CA ILE A 89 -33.56 -17.54 16.06
C ILE A 89 -33.90 -16.64 14.87
N ALA A 90 -35.18 -16.45 14.56
CA ALA A 90 -35.60 -15.55 13.49
C ALA A 90 -35.16 -14.10 13.77
N ILE A 91 -35.28 -13.63 15.01
CA ILE A 91 -34.77 -12.32 15.43
C ILE A 91 -33.26 -12.23 15.19
N VAL A 92 -32.48 -13.21 15.66
CA VAL A 92 -31.02 -13.23 15.45
C VAL A 92 -30.67 -13.18 13.96
N GLY A 93 -31.35 -13.97 13.14
CA GLY A 93 -31.13 -14.02 11.69
C GLY A 93 -31.36 -12.69 10.97
N LEU A 94 -32.29 -11.86 11.46
CA LEU A 94 -32.57 -10.53 10.91
C LEU A 94 -31.70 -9.44 11.53
N TYR A 95 -31.50 -9.48 12.84
CA TYR A 95 -30.80 -8.43 13.59
C TYR A 95 -29.28 -8.49 13.42
N MET A 96 -28.69 -9.68 13.24
CA MET A 96 -27.25 -9.82 12.99
C MET A 96 -26.82 -9.10 11.71
N PRO A 97 -27.39 -9.38 10.51
CA PRO A 97 -26.98 -8.68 9.29
C PRO A 97 -27.34 -7.20 9.33
N TYR A 98 -28.47 -6.82 9.92
CA TYR A 98 -28.85 -5.41 10.08
C TYR A 98 -27.85 -4.64 10.94
N SER A 99 -27.42 -5.21 12.08
CA SER A 99 -26.45 -4.59 12.99
C SER A 99 -25.08 -4.45 12.33
N LEU A 100 -24.65 -5.46 11.57
CA LEU A 100 -23.41 -5.41 10.79
C LEU A 100 -23.46 -4.34 9.71
N LEU A 101 -24.57 -4.20 8.98
CA LEU A 101 -24.75 -3.14 7.99
C LEU A 101 -24.72 -1.75 8.62
N MET A 102 -25.40 -1.56 9.76
CA MET A 102 -25.40 -0.30 10.50
C MET A 102 -24.00 0.09 10.99
N MET A 103 -23.28 -0.89 11.56
CA MET A 103 -21.88 -0.72 11.96
C MET A 103 -20.99 -0.40 10.76
N PHE A 104 -21.14 -1.11 9.64
CA PHE A 104 -20.36 -0.87 8.43
C PHE A 104 -20.60 0.53 7.86
N HIS A 105 -21.85 0.97 7.77
CA HIS A 105 -22.20 2.31 7.30
C HIS A 105 -21.66 3.40 8.22
N GLY A 106 -21.83 3.25 9.54
CA GLY A 106 -21.31 4.21 10.52
C GLY A 106 -19.78 4.30 10.49
N VAL A 107 -19.09 3.16 10.51
CA VAL A 107 -17.61 3.12 10.42
C VAL A 107 -17.12 3.70 9.10
N ARG A 108 -17.78 3.37 7.97
CA ARG A 108 -17.44 3.94 6.66
C ARG A 108 -17.64 5.45 6.64
N GLY A 109 -18.72 5.96 7.23
CA GLY A 109 -18.98 7.40 7.35
C GLY A 109 -17.95 8.13 8.22
N ILE A 110 -17.47 7.50 9.29
CA ILE A 110 -16.39 8.02 10.13
C ILE A 110 -15.05 8.04 9.37
N MET A 111 -14.74 6.96 8.64
CA MET A 111 -13.49 6.77 7.91
C MET A 111 -13.38 7.59 6.62
N TYR A 112 -14.53 7.88 5.97
CA TYR A 112 -14.61 8.64 4.74
C TYR A 112 -15.68 9.74 4.90
N PRO A 113 -15.38 10.82 5.64
CA PRO A 113 -16.30 11.93 5.74
C PRO A 113 -16.62 12.46 4.34
N ARG A 114 -17.88 12.31 3.91
CA ARG A 114 -18.34 12.99 2.70
C ARG A 114 -18.08 14.48 2.88
N ALA A 115 -17.49 15.11 1.86
CA ALA A 115 -17.35 16.56 1.83
C ALA A 115 -18.73 17.18 2.07
N PRO A 116 -18.89 18.08 3.06
CA PRO A 116 -20.15 18.74 3.29
C PRO A 116 -20.59 19.44 1.99
N ARG A 117 -21.81 19.17 1.51
CA ARG A 117 -22.38 19.88 0.34
C ARG A 117 -22.52 21.40 0.56
N ARG A 118 -22.35 21.88 1.79
CA ARG A 118 -22.27 23.29 2.15
C ARG A 118 -21.17 23.49 3.21
N PRO A 119 -20.37 24.56 3.13
CA PRO A 119 -19.39 24.91 4.15
C PRO A 119 -20.13 25.33 5.42
N ARG A 120 -20.52 24.37 6.25
CA ARG A 120 -20.92 24.66 7.62
C ARG A 120 -19.66 24.80 8.47
N PRO A 121 -19.59 25.79 9.38
CA PRO A 121 -18.56 25.82 10.39
C PRO A 121 -18.72 24.56 11.24
N LYS A 122 -17.88 23.55 11.00
CA LYS A 122 -17.83 22.37 11.86
C LYS A 122 -17.28 22.82 13.20
N ASN A 123 -17.93 22.40 14.29
CA ASN A 123 -17.40 22.56 15.63
C ASN A 123 -16.01 21.89 15.68
N THR A 124 -14.96 22.67 15.97
CA THR A 124 -13.55 22.25 15.94
C THR A 124 -13.30 20.97 16.72
N LYS A 125 -14.04 20.77 17.83
CA LYS A 125 -13.97 19.55 18.66
C LYS A 125 -14.38 18.29 17.88
N SER A 126 -15.46 18.34 17.10
CA SER A 126 -15.94 17.19 16.33
C SER A 126 -14.95 16.73 15.25
N VAL A 127 -14.25 17.69 14.62
CA VAL A 127 -13.24 17.44 13.60
C VAL A 127 -11.99 16.80 14.22
N MET A 128 -11.56 17.28 15.39
CA MET A 128 -10.42 16.72 16.11
C MET A 128 -10.68 15.28 16.56
N VAL A 129 -11.88 14.99 17.09
CA VAL A 129 -12.27 13.64 17.49
C VAL A 129 -12.28 12.70 16.28
N GLN A 130 -12.86 13.14 15.16
CA GLN A 130 -12.88 12.35 13.93
C GLN A 130 -11.47 12.07 13.39
N ALA A 131 -10.58 13.06 13.39
CA ALA A 131 -9.20 12.89 12.97
C ALA A 131 -8.42 11.93 13.89
N ALA A 132 -8.63 12.00 15.21
CA ALA A 132 -8.01 11.09 16.18
C ALA A 132 -8.41 9.64 15.94
N ILE A 133 -9.70 9.40 15.69
CA ILE A 133 -10.22 8.06 15.41
C ILE A 133 -9.73 7.54 14.06
N TYR A 134 -9.78 8.36 13.01
CA TYR A 134 -9.20 8.00 11.71
C TYR A 134 -7.72 7.61 11.86
N PHE A 135 -6.95 8.44 12.55
CA PHE A 135 -5.54 8.19 12.80
C PHE A 135 -5.33 6.87 13.56
N ALA A 136 -6.08 6.62 14.63
CA ALA A 136 -6.00 5.40 15.41
C ALA A 136 -6.33 4.14 14.58
N PHE A 137 -7.45 4.14 13.85
CA PHE A 137 -7.83 3.01 13.00
C PHE A 137 -6.81 2.76 11.89
N ARG A 138 -6.30 3.80 11.23
CA ARG A 138 -5.29 3.65 10.18
C ARG A 138 -3.95 3.20 10.73
N TYR A 139 -3.57 3.67 11.91
CA TYR A 139 -2.38 3.19 12.61
C TYR A 139 -2.49 1.69 12.89
N ILE A 140 -3.62 1.24 13.44
CA ILE A 140 -3.90 -0.17 13.70
C ILE A 140 -3.90 -0.98 12.40
N ALA A 141 -4.53 -0.47 11.34
CA ALA A 141 -4.55 -1.14 10.04
C ALA A 141 -3.13 -1.31 9.46
N LYS A 142 -2.27 -0.29 9.54
CA LYS A 142 -0.86 -0.37 9.12
C LYS A 142 -0.05 -1.33 10.00
N LEU A 143 -0.35 -1.40 11.30
CA LEU A 143 0.26 -2.38 12.20
C LEU A 143 -0.14 -3.82 11.82
N PHE A 144 -1.42 -4.07 11.53
CA PHE A 144 -1.86 -5.37 11.05
C PHE A 144 -1.26 -5.73 9.67
N GLN A 145 -1.08 -4.75 8.78
CA GLN A 145 -0.37 -4.96 7.51
C GLN A 145 1.10 -5.35 7.70
N ARG A 146 1.73 -4.91 8.80
CA ARG A 146 3.08 -5.34 9.18
C ARG A 146 3.08 -6.78 9.71
N LEU A 147 2.11 -7.14 10.56
CA LEU A 147 2.03 -8.46 11.19
C LEU A 147 1.58 -9.55 10.22
N ASN A 148 0.63 -9.22 9.34
CA ASN A 148 0.16 -10.05 8.24
C ASN A 148 0.53 -9.35 6.94
N PRO A 149 1.80 -9.43 6.50
CA PRO A 149 2.14 -9.01 5.16
C PRO A 149 1.27 -9.87 4.23
N ARG A 150 0.29 -9.23 3.57
CA ARG A 150 -0.54 -9.88 2.56
C ARG A 150 0.39 -10.73 1.70
N THR A 151 0.03 -11.99 1.49
CA THR A 151 0.62 -12.93 0.53
C THR A 151 0.57 -12.44 -0.93
N GLY A 152 0.37 -11.14 -1.17
CA GLY A 152 0.88 -10.47 -2.35
C GLY A 152 2.38 -10.37 -2.18
N THR A 153 3.08 -11.38 -2.71
CA THR A 153 4.51 -11.31 -3.00
C THR A 153 4.92 -9.87 -3.30
N PRO A 154 5.83 -9.22 -2.54
CA PRO A 154 6.68 -8.23 -3.17
C PRO A 154 7.24 -8.94 -4.42
N PRO A 155 7.18 -8.35 -5.62
CA PRO A 155 7.44 -9.06 -6.87
C PRO A 155 8.63 -10.01 -6.68
N LYS A 156 8.35 -11.33 -6.71
CA LYS A 156 9.26 -12.40 -6.26
C LYS A 156 10.56 -12.47 -7.08
N GLN A 157 10.71 -11.61 -8.08
CA GLN A 157 11.92 -11.43 -8.86
C GLN A 157 12.96 -10.49 -8.22
N VAL A 158 12.65 -9.84 -7.08
CA VAL A 158 13.55 -8.87 -6.42
C VAL A 158 14.51 -9.51 -5.42
N ALA A 159 14.23 -10.72 -4.92
CA ALA A 159 15.07 -11.38 -3.91
C ALA A 159 16.32 -12.09 -4.49
N THR A 160 16.32 -12.43 -5.79
CA THR A 160 17.48 -13.09 -6.44
C THR A 160 18.51 -12.12 -7.01
N ARG A 161 18.35 -10.81 -6.82
CA ARG A 161 19.29 -9.78 -7.32
C ARG A 161 19.89 -8.93 -6.19
N GLN A 162 20.01 -9.53 -5.01
CA GLN A 162 20.42 -8.87 -3.78
C GLN A 162 21.92 -8.49 -3.76
N ASP A 163 22.73 -9.05 -4.64
CA ASP A 163 24.20 -8.84 -4.62
C ASP A 163 24.72 -7.75 -5.58
N ASN A 164 23.88 -7.17 -6.45
CA ASN A 164 24.36 -6.25 -7.51
C ASN A 164 23.81 -4.82 -7.40
N ALA A 165 23.33 -4.42 -6.22
CA ALA A 165 22.57 -3.18 -6.04
C ALA A 165 23.41 -1.92 -5.80
N VAL A 166 24.73 -2.03 -5.66
CA VAL A 166 25.54 -0.91 -5.13
C VAL A 166 25.90 0.16 -6.17
N ASN A 167 25.94 -0.11 -7.48
CA ASN A 167 26.24 0.94 -8.48
C ASN A 167 25.60 0.66 -9.86
N ARG A 168 24.33 1.06 -10.03
CA ARG A 168 23.48 0.60 -11.16
C ARG A 168 23.42 1.54 -12.40
N ARG A 169 24.12 2.68 -12.40
CA ARG A 169 24.07 3.68 -13.51
C ARG A 169 24.69 3.16 -14.81
N SER A 170 25.81 2.45 -14.71
CA SER A 170 26.53 1.83 -15.82
C SER A 170 25.81 0.56 -16.33
N ASN A 171 25.21 -0.22 -15.44
CA ASN A 171 24.60 -1.52 -15.75
C ASN A 171 23.33 -1.46 -16.61
N LEU A 172 22.60 -0.34 -16.66
CA LEU A 172 21.35 -0.26 -17.43
C LEU A 172 21.64 -0.06 -18.93
N ALA A 173 22.72 0.66 -19.26
CA ALA A 173 23.20 0.82 -20.63
C ALA A 173 23.90 -0.45 -21.16
N THR A 174 24.59 -1.20 -20.30
CA THR A 174 25.46 -2.32 -20.68
C THR A 174 24.82 -3.69 -20.43
N GLY A 175 23.85 -3.77 -19.50
CA GLY A 175 23.20 -5.02 -19.09
C GLY A 175 22.23 -5.61 -20.11
N LEU A 176 21.78 -4.84 -21.12
CA LEU A 176 20.95 -5.37 -22.21
C LEU A 176 21.74 -6.20 -23.23
N ARG A 177 23.08 -6.21 -23.16
CA ARG A 177 23.96 -6.93 -24.11
C ARG A 177 24.87 -7.98 -23.47
N ARG A 178 24.79 -8.21 -22.15
CA ARG A 178 25.69 -9.14 -21.44
C ARG A 178 25.23 -10.59 -21.63
N GLY A 179 25.73 -11.21 -22.69
CA GLY A 179 25.49 -12.62 -22.99
C GLY A 179 26.65 -13.22 -23.74
N GLU A 180 27.86 -13.25 -23.16
CA GLU A 180 28.93 -14.13 -23.63
C GLU A 180 30.01 -14.31 -22.55
N LYS A 181 30.25 -15.58 -22.17
CA LYS A 181 31.36 -16.02 -21.32
C LYS A 181 32.51 -16.41 -22.24
N PHE A 182 33.59 -15.63 -22.33
CA PHE A 182 34.77 -16.03 -23.09
C PHE A 182 36.11 -15.52 -22.53
N VAL A 183 37.18 -16.11 -23.07
CA VAL A 183 38.43 -16.55 -22.45
C VAL A 183 39.55 -15.50 -22.41
N GLY A 184 40.19 -15.41 -21.23
CA GLY A 184 41.57 -14.99 -20.92
C GLY A 184 42.40 -14.19 -21.94
N LEU A 185 42.23 -12.86 -21.96
CA LEU A 185 43.25 -11.92 -22.43
C LEU A 185 44.19 -11.55 -21.27
N SER A 186 45.50 -11.55 -21.53
CA SER A 186 46.49 -11.08 -20.54
C SER A 186 46.26 -9.58 -20.27
N PRO A 187 46.01 -9.17 -19.02
CA PRO A 187 45.69 -7.78 -18.71
C PRO A 187 46.91 -6.89 -18.97
N ARG A 188 46.76 -5.93 -19.89
CA ARG A 188 47.70 -4.82 -20.10
C ARG A 188 46.97 -3.55 -19.68
N VAL A 189 46.88 -3.34 -18.37
CA VAL A 189 46.17 -2.20 -17.80
C VAL A 189 46.89 -0.92 -18.23
N LEU A 190 46.15 -0.02 -18.89
CA LEU A 190 46.64 1.29 -19.26
C LEU A 190 46.88 2.11 -17.98
N PRO A 191 47.98 2.90 -17.94
CA PRO A 191 48.17 3.87 -16.87
C PRO A 191 46.97 4.83 -16.75
N SER A 192 46.56 5.16 -15.53
CA SER A 192 45.36 5.99 -15.29
C SER A 192 45.43 7.34 -15.99
N ASN A 193 46.59 7.99 -16.04
CA ASN A 193 46.79 9.24 -16.77
C ASN A 193 46.49 9.13 -18.27
N VAL A 194 46.79 7.99 -18.89
CA VAL A 194 46.47 7.73 -20.30
C VAL A 194 44.96 7.56 -20.48
N LEU A 195 44.31 6.81 -19.59
CA LEU A 195 42.85 6.61 -19.61
C LEU A 195 42.09 7.93 -19.42
N LEU A 196 42.53 8.76 -18.46
CA LEU A 196 41.95 10.08 -18.22
C LEU A 196 42.16 11.02 -19.42
N ASN A 197 43.33 10.95 -20.07
CA ASN A 197 43.58 11.75 -21.26
C ASN A 197 42.67 11.32 -22.42
N ILE A 198 42.52 10.01 -22.67
CA ILE A 198 41.55 9.47 -23.65
C ILE A 198 40.13 9.93 -23.30
N ALA A 199 39.75 9.85 -22.02
CA ALA A 199 38.44 10.28 -21.55
C ALA A 199 38.18 11.75 -21.89
N SER A 200 39.19 12.63 -21.74
CA SER A 200 39.06 14.07 -21.99
C SER A 200 38.66 14.44 -23.43
N TYR A 201 39.03 13.61 -24.41
CA TYR A 201 38.68 13.75 -25.83
C TYR A 201 37.49 12.90 -26.27
N SER A 202 36.82 12.22 -25.34
CA SER A 202 35.73 11.30 -25.66
C SER A 202 34.40 11.78 -25.09
N HIS A 203 33.30 11.35 -25.71
CA HIS A 203 31.99 11.46 -25.09
C HIS A 203 31.72 10.26 -24.19
N TYR A 204 30.98 10.47 -23.11
CA TYR A 204 30.67 9.40 -22.16
C TYR A 204 29.96 8.20 -22.82
N VAL A 205 29.09 8.49 -23.79
CA VAL A 205 28.35 7.48 -24.55
C VAL A 205 29.31 6.59 -25.35
N ASP A 206 30.44 7.13 -25.82
CA ASP A 206 31.45 6.36 -26.56
C ASP A 206 32.21 5.40 -25.63
N ILE A 207 32.55 5.85 -24.42
CA ILE A 207 33.14 4.97 -23.40
C ILE A 207 32.16 3.84 -23.03
N LEU A 208 30.88 4.15 -22.85
CA LEU A 208 29.85 3.14 -22.58
C LEU A 208 29.66 2.17 -23.75
N ASN A 209 29.72 2.66 -24.99
CA ASN A 209 29.63 1.82 -26.19
C ASN A 209 30.85 0.91 -26.33
N LEU A 210 32.05 1.44 -26.08
CA LEU A 210 33.28 0.66 -26.06
C LEU A 210 33.22 -0.43 -24.99
N HIS A 211 32.75 -0.09 -23.80
CA HIS A 211 32.53 -1.02 -22.70
C HIS A 211 31.52 -2.12 -23.06
N ALA A 212 30.39 -1.75 -23.65
CA ALA A 212 29.34 -2.69 -24.04
C ALA A 212 29.72 -3.58 -25.23
N ALA A 213 30.48 -3.07 -26.19
CA ALA A 213 30.89 -3.81 -27.39
C ALA A 213 32.11 -4.70 -27.13
N TYR A 214 33.03 -4.28 -26.26
CA TYR A 214 34.32 -4.92 -26.07
C TYR A 214 34.66 -5.12 -24.59
N GLY A 215 33.72 -5.64 -23.80
CA GLY A 215 33.88 -5.80 -22.35
C GLY A 215 35.18 -6.48 -21.91
N SER A 216 35.65 -7.50 -22.65
CA SER A 216 36.92 -8.19 -22.34
C SER A 216 38.16 -7.32 -22.58
N LEU A 217 38.20 -6.57 -23.69
CA LEU A 217 39.27 -5.60 -23.96
C LEU A 217 39.19 -4.44 -22.97
N PHE A 218 37.99 -3.96 -22.66
CA PHE A 218 37.77 -2.93 -21.67
C PHE A 218 38.30 -3.36 -20.30
N HIS A 219 38.00 -4.59 -19.85
CA HIS A 219 38.60 -5.16 -18.65
C HIS A 219 40.12 -5.32 -18.75
N ALA A 220 40.65 -5.74 -19.90
CA ALA A 220 42.09 -5.92 -20.10
C ALA A 220 42.87 -4.61 -20.01
N TYR A 221 42.28 -3.48 -20.43
CA TYR A 221 42.90 -2.16 -20.46
C TYR A 221 42.58 -1.28 -19.26
N ILE A 222 41.41 -1.44 -18.64
CA ILE A 222 40.97 -0.63 -17.50
C ILE A 222 41.23 -1.35 -16.17
N GLY A 223 41.41 -2.67 -16.19
CA GLY A 223 41.68 -3.49 -15.01
C GLY A 223 40.43 -4.05 -14.35
N ASN A 224 40.63 -5.00 -13.44
CA ASN A 224 39.55 -5.79 -12.82
C ASN A 224 39.00 -5.19 -11.52
N GLU A 225 39.65 -4.16 -10.97
CA GLU A 225 39.24 -3.52 -9.73
C GLU A 225 38.12 -2.50 -10.01
N GLY A 226 36.93 -2.76 -9.45
CA GLY A 226 35.83 -1.81 -9.38
C GLY A 226 35.47 -1.16 -10.72
N GLU A 227 35.17 -1.96 -11.75
CA GLU A 227 34.80 -1.52 -13.11
C GLU A 227 33.86 -0.29 -13.12
N GLU A 228 32.86 -0.30 -12.24
CA GLU A 228 31.88 0.78 -12.11
C GLU A 228 32.47 2.05 -11.49
N SER A 229 33.37 1.92 -10.51
CA SER A 229 34.08 3.05 -9.91
C SER A 229 34.97 3.74 -10.95
N LYS A 230 35.63 2.95 -11.81
CA LYS A 230 36.46 3.50 -12.91
C LYS A 230 35.62 4.15 -14.00
N LEU A 231 34.46 3.59 -14.33
CA LEU A 231 33.52 4.24 -15.26
C LEU A 231 32.99 5.58 -14.72
N GLU A 232 32.72 5.70 -13.42
CA GLU A 232 32.33 6.97 -12.79
C GLU A 232 33.52 7.94 -12.68
N GLU A 233 34.75 7.46 -12.50
CA GLU A 233 35.95 8.30 -12.58
C GLU A 233 36.11 8.90 -13.99
N LEU A 234 36.06 8.07 -15.04
CA LEU A 234 36.18 8.52 -16.43
C LEU A 234 35.05 9.48 -16.82
N ARG A 235 33.85 9.29 -16.27
CA ARG A 235 32.68 10.15 -16.52
C ARG A 235 32.98 11.62 -16.29
N VAL A 236 33.72 11.95 -15.22
CA VAL A 236 34.07 13.34 -14.87
C VAL A 236 34.85 14.02 -16.00
N TYR A 237 35.74 13.26 -16.65
CA TYR A 237 36.64 13.74 -17.70
C TYR A 237 36.03 13.67 -19.10
N THR A 238 34.98 12.89 -19.33
CA THR A 238 34.29 12.88 -20.63
C THR A 238 33.49 14.15 -20.92
N CYS A 239 33.30 14.45 -22.21
CA CYS A 239 32.60 15.64 -22.69
C CYS A 239 33.21 16.94 -22.12
N SER A 240 34.54 17.02 -22.00
CA SER A 240 35.22 18.15 -21.34
C SER A 240 35.12 19.47 -22.10
N SER A 241 34.91 19.44 -23.42
CA SER A 241 34.73 20.62 -24.26
C SER A 241 33.36 21.30 -24.14
N GLU A 242 32.44 20.71 -23.38
CA GLU A 242 31.02 21.06 -23.38
C GLU A 242 30.61 21.77 -22.09
N LYS A 243 29.88 22.89 -22.20
CA LYS A 243 29.54 23.74 -21.05
C LYS A 243 28.48 23.13 -20.13
N ALA A 244 27.59 22.31 -20.66
CA ALA A 244 26.48 21.72 -19.92
C ALA A 244 26.49 20.20 -20.06
N LYS A 245 26.59 19.52 -18.92
CA LYS A 245 26.44 18.06 -18.80
C LYS A 245 25.09 17.77 -18.14
N GLN A 246 24.28 16.93 -18.76
CA GLN A 246 22.98 16.48 -18.27
C GLN A 246 22.96 14.95 -18.18
N GLU A 247 21.90 14.40 -17.58
CA GLU A 247 21.68 12.94 -17.55
C GLU A 247 20.62 12.54 -18.57
N CYS A 248 20.86 11.45 -19.30
CA CYS A 248 19.90 10.84 -20.21
C CYS A 248 18.66 10.43 -19.42
N ARG A 249 17.47 10.80 -19.92
CA ARG A 249 16.22 10.50 -19.24
C ARG A 249 15.96 9.01 -19.02
N LEU A 250 16.48 8.13 -19.88
CA LEU A 250 16.17 6.70 -19.91
C LEU A 250 17.24 5.85 -19.20
N CYS A 251 18.51 6.05 -19.53
CA CYS A 251 19.61 5.25 -18.97
C CYS A 251 20.48 6.00 -17.94
N ARG A 252 20.20 7.28 -17.68
CA ARG A 252 20.98 8.17 -16.79
C ARG A 252 22.46 8.37 -17.16
N ALA A 253 22.88 7.92 -18.33
CA ALA A 253 24.21 8.22 -18.85
C ALA A 253 24.41 9.73 -18.99
N GLN A 254 25.62 10.22 -18.70
CA GLN A 254 25.98 11.60 -18.97
C GLN A 254 25.87 11.92 -20.46
N ILE A 255 25.23 13.04 -20.77
CA ILE A 255 25.05 13.58 -22.12
C ILE A 255 25.44 15.06 -22.12
N CYS A 256 26.14 15.50 -23.16
CA CYS A 256 26.37 16.90 -23.49
C CYS A 256 25.52 17.30 -24.70
N GLU A 257 25.60 18.57 -25.12
CA GLU A 257 24.80 19.12 -26.24
C GLU A 257 24.94 18.31 -27.53
N SER A 258 26.15 17.85 -27.83
CA SER A 258 26.45 17.00 -28.99
C SER A 258 26.01 15.52 -28.84
N CYS A 259 25.69 15.05 -27.62
CA CYS A 259 25.35 13.66 -27.35
C CYS A 259 23.85 13.38 -27.20
N TRP A 260 23.03 14.41 -27.01
CA TRP A 260 21.61 14.24 -26.73
C TRP A 260 20.75 14.44 -27.98
N ALA A 261 19.61 13.75 -28.00
CA ALA A 261 18.54 13.95 -28.95
C ALA A 261 17.22 14.12 -28.19
N SER A 262 16.38 15.05 -28.66
CA SER A 262 15.02 15.25 -28.13
C SER A 262 14.14 14.10 -28.61
N THR A 263 13.70 13.23 -27.71
CA THR A 263 12.78 12.14 -28.07
C THR A 263 11.59 12.10 -27.13
N LEU A 264 10.51 11.45 -27.58
CA LEU A 264 9.35 11.17 -26.75
C LEU A 264 9.72 10.08 -25.74
N ALA A 265 9.89 10.47 -24.48
CA ALA A 265 10.14 9.53 -23.40
C ALA A 265 8.80 9.17 -22.72
N PRO A 266 8.48 7.87 -22.56
CA PRO A 266 7.31 7.47 -21.80
C PRO A 266 7.53 7.77 -20.32
N SER A 267 6.48 8.25 -19.65
CA SER A 267 6.42 8.42 -18.20
C SER A 267 5.36 7.49 -17.65
N THR A 268 5.75 6.62 -16.73
CA THR A 268 4.82 5.67 -16.12
C THR A 268 3.95 6.39 -15.08
N PRO A 269 2.71 5.90 -14.85
CA PRO A 269 1.91 6.34 -13.70
C PRO A 269 2.66 6.17 -12.37
N MET A 270 3.42 5.09 -12.24
CA MET A 270 4.19 4.72 -11.06
C MET A 270 5.22 5.79 -10.69
N ARG A 271 6.00 6.27 -11.66
CA ARG A 271 7.02 7.29 -11.42
C ARG A 271 6.41 8.64 -11.08
N ARG A 272 5.38 9.07 -11.83
CA ARG A 272 4.64 10.30 -11.52
C ARG A 272 4.07 10.26 -10.12
N HIS A 273 3.57 9.09 -9.71
CA HIS A 273 3.07 8.88 -8.36
C HIS A 273 4.17 9.09 -7.31
N LEU A 274 5.32 8.42 -7.45
CA LEU A 274 6.45 8.56 -6.53
C LEU A 274 6.98 10.00 -6.44
N GLU A 275 7.07 10.71 -7.57
CA GLU A 275 7.55 12.09 -7.63
C GLU A 275 6.55 13.08 -6.99
N SER A 276 5.25 12.76 -7.05
CA SER A 276 4.18 13.63 -6.56
C SER A 276 3.79 13.38 -5.10
N CYS A 277 3.96 12.14 -4.63
CA CYS A 277 3.57 11.73 -3.28
C CYS A 277 4.68 12.03 -2.28
N SER A 278 4.31 12.67 -1.19
CA SER A 278 5.25 13.17 -0.20
C SER A 278 5.14 12.40 1.12
N PRO A 279 6.26 11.96 1.72
CA PRO A 279 6.23 11.29 3.01
C PRO A 279 6.01 12.30 4.15
N SER A 280 5.28 11.91 5.18
CA SER A 280 4.98 12.73 6.35
C SER A 280 5.14 11.95 7.64
N CYS A 281 5.60 12.63 8.70
CA CYS A 281 5.65 12.01 10.02
C CYS A 281 4.26 11.98 10.65
N SER A 282 4.02 11.05 11.59
CA SER A 282 2.73 10.91 12.27
C SER A 282 2.16 12.21 12.83
N SER A 283 3.02 13.05 13.45
CA SER A 283 2.60 14.34 14.02
C SER A 283 2.18 15.33 12.92
N CYS A 284 2.95 15.44 11.84
CA CYS A 284 2.63 16.33 10.72
C CYS A 284 1.39 15.86 9.97
N PHE A 285 1.26 14.55 9.73
CA PHE A 285 0.08 13.96 9.11
C PHE A 285 -1.19 14.22 9.94
N TYR A 286 -1.12 13.98 11.25
CA TYR A 286 -2.25 14.24 12.14
C TYR A 286 -2.69 15.71 12.10
N LYS A 287 -1.73 16.65 12.17
CA LYS A 287 -2.02 18.09 12.07
C LYS A 287 -2.60 18.49 10.72
N SER A 288 -2.09 17.97 9.61
CA SER A 288 -2.57 18.33 8.27
C SER A 288 -3.95 17.75 7.96
N TYR A 289 -4.23 16.52 8.42
CA TYR A 289 -5.52 15.85 8.21
C TYR A 289 -6.67 16.58 8.91
N VAL A 290 -6.42 17.15 10.09
CA VAL A 290 -7.41 17.98 10.82
C VAL A 290 -7.81 19.23 10.03
N LEU A 291 -6.92 19.74 9.17
CA LEU A 291 -7.07 21.05 8.53
C LEU A 291 -7.57 21.01 7.07
N LYS A 292 -7.49 19.87 6.37
CA LYS A 292 -7.83 19.78 4.94
C LYS A 292 -8.72 18.58 4.63
N ILE A 293 -10.00 18.81 4.36
CA ILE A 293 -10.91 17.83 3.73
C ILE A 293 -11.17 18.31 2.30
N THR A 294 -10.32 17.93 1.37
CA THR A 294 -10.53 18.17 -0.06
C THR A 294 -11.42 17.06 -0.67
N PRO A 295 -12.29 17.38 -1.65
CA PRO A 295 -13.10 16.38 -2.33
C PRO A 295 -12.22 15.57 -3.29
N SER A 296 -12.19 14.26 -3.08
CA SER A 296 -11.59 13.18 -3.89
C SER A 296 -10.21 13.43 -4.53
N CYS A 297 -9.23 12.61 -4.14
CA CYS A 297 -7.96 12.54 -4.84
C CYS A 297 -8.08 11.68 -6.10
N ASP A 298 -7.92 12.29 -7.28
CA ASP A 298 -7.96 11.56 -8.56
C ASP A 298 -6.74 10.63 -8.75
N MET A 299 -5.68 10.79 -7.95
CA MET A 299 -4.49 9.92 -8.03
C MET A 299 -4.79 8.46 -7.61
N ASP A 300 -5.84 8.20 -6.83
CA ASP A 300 -6.27 6.82 -6.52
C ASP A 300 -7.00 6.16 -7.70
N SER A 301 -7.49 6.93 -8.68
CA SER A 301 -8.18 6.43 -9.88
C SER A 301 -7.20 6.04 -11.01
N ILE A 302 -6.04 6.70 -11.06
CA ILE A 302 -5.01 6.53 -12.11
C ILE A 302 -4.42 5.10 -12.13
N SER A 303 -4.45 4.36 -11.01
CA SER A 303 -3.97 2.97 -10.99
C SER A 303 -4.98 1.96 -11.55
N ASN A 304 -6.26 2.32 -11.65
CA ASN A 304 -7.34 1.43 -12.10
C ASN A 304 -7.79 1.70 -13.54
N ALA A 305 -7.40 2.84 -14.11
CA ALA A 305 -7.50 3.10 -15.54
C ALA A 305 -6.33 2.40 -16.26
N GLU A 306 -6.52 2.01 -17.53
CA GLU A 306 -5.45 1.47 -18.39
C GLU A 306 -4.14 2.27 -18.23
N PRO A 307 -2.96 1.64 -18.34
CA PRO A 307 -1.68 2.33 -18.27
C PRO A 307 -1.54 3.30 -19.46
N ARG A 308 -2.12 4.49 -19.31
CA ARG A 308 -1.88 5.61 -20.22
C ARG A 308 -0.50 6.15 -19.91
N TYR A 309 0.49 5.64 -20.63
CA TYR A 309 1.81 6.24 -20.70
C TYR A 309 1.66 7.68 -21.19
N GLN A 310 2.26 8.62 -20.45
CA GLN A 310 2.33 10.00 -20.90
C GLN A 310 3.67 10.20 -21.59
N TYR A 311 3.65 10.68 -22.84
CA TYR A 311 4.86 10.96 -23.59
C TYR A 311 5.21 12.43 -23.48
N ASN A 312 6.46 12.71 -23.09
CA ASN A 312 6.99 14.06 -23.03
C ASN A 312 8.33 14.11 -23.75
N HIS A 313 8.60 15.22 -24.45
CA HIS A 313 9.92 15.45 -25.02
C HIS A 313 10.96 15.59 -23.91
N LYS A 314 12.00 14.75 -23.98
CA LYS A 314 13.11 14.74 -23.03
C LYS A 314 14.43 14.47 -23.75
N ASN A 315 15.51 14.96 -23.15
CA ASN A 315 16.85 14.74 -23.65
C ASN A 315 17.27 13.29 -23.34
N THR A 316 17.60 12.57 -24.40
CA THR A 316 18.03 11.17 -24.35
C THR A 316 19.36 11.02 -25.05
N CYS A 317 20.20 10.08 -24.62
CA CYS A 317 21.44 9.81 -25.34
C CYS A 317 21.15 9.22 -26.72
N ARG A 318 22.08 9.39 -27.66
CA ARG A 318 21.95 8.88 -29.04
C ARG A 318 21.53 7.41 -29.12
N ASN A 319 22.06 6.55 -28.25
CA ASN A 319 21.69 5.13 -28.21
C ASN A 319 20.22 4.92 -27.82
N CYS A 320 19.74 5.64 -26.80
CA CYS A 320 18.36 5.54 -26.36
C CYS A 320 17.38 6.18 -27.36
N ALA A 321 17.84 7.19 -28.12
CA ALA A 321 17.05 7.80 -29.16
C ALA A 321 16.78 6.87 -30.35
N MET A 322 17.65 5.88 -30.58
CA MET A 322 17.49 4.86 -31.62
C MET A 322 16.57 3.70 -31.20
N MET A 323 16.11 3.65 -29.95
CA MET A 323 15.24 2.58 -29.46
C MET A 323 13.80 2.73 -29.94
N THR A 324 13.16 1.58 -30.15
CA THR A 324 11.71 1.50 -30.36
C THR A 324 10.94 1.97 -29.12
N ASP A 325 9.68 2.38 -29.29
CA ASP A 325 8.83 2.79 -28.17
C ASP A 325 8.67 1.66 -27.13
N SER A 326 8.52 0.40 -27.59
CA SER A 326 8.44 -0.77 -26.72
C SER A 326 9.69 -0.98 -25.87
N GLU A 327 10.88 -0.76 -26.42
CA GLU A 327 12.13 -0.87 -25.68
C GLU A 327 12.28 0.27 -24.67
N ARG A 328 11.91 1.49 -25.05
CA ARG A 328 11.91 2.65 -24.14
C ARG A 328 10.95 2.42 -22.96
N ILE A 329 9.74 1.91 -23.21
CA ILE A 329 8.78 1.57 -22.14
C ILE A 329 9.39 0.52 -21.19
N ARG A 330 9.94 -0.56 -21.73
CA ARG A 330 10.55 -1.63 -20.93
C ARG A 330 11.69 -1.10 -20.05
N MET A 331 12.53 -0.21 -20.59
CA MET A 331 13.61 0.42 -19.85
C MET A 331 13.10 1.30 -18.70
N VAL A 332 12.09 2.14 -18.95
CA VAL A 332 11.52 3.00 -17.92
C VAL A 332 10.86 2.18 -16.82
N VAL A 333 10.10 1.13 -17.16
CA VAL A 333 9.48 0.26 -16.15
C VAL A 333 10.55 -0.39 -15.25
N LEU A 334 11.63 -0.91 -15.84
CA LEU A 334 12.75 -1.49 -15.07
C LEU A 334 13.46 -0.47 -14.19
N GLU A 335 13.61 0.76 -14.66
CA GLU A 335 14.19 1.86 -13.89
C GLU A 335 13.29 2.25 -12.73
N ASP A 336 11.97 2.35 -12.96
CA ASP A 336 11.01 2.73 -11.93
C ASP A 336 10.90 1.65 -10.85
N GLU A 337 10.97 0.36 -11.21
CA GLU A 337 11.08 -0.74 -10.25
C GLU A 337 12.38 -0.66 -9.42
N ALA A 338 13.49 -0.26 -10.05
CA ALA A 338 14.76 -0.07 -9.35
C ALA A 338 14.69 1.10 -8.37
N GLU A 339 14.09 2.22 -8.78
CA GLU A 339 13.86 3.39 -7.92
C GLU A 339 12.94 3.06 -6.76
N LEU A 340 11.89 2.27 -6.98
CA LEU A 340 11.03 1.79 -5.89
C LEU A 340 11.81 1.04 -4.83
N TYR A 341 12.70 0.15 -5.27
CA TYR A 341 13.53 -0.60 -4.35
C TYR A 341 14.47 0.32 -3.56
N LYS A 342 15.13 1.27 -4.22
CA LYS A 342 16.00 2.25 -3.57
C LYS A 342 15.21 3.09 -2.55
N PHE A 343 14.06 3.60 -2.96
CA PHE A 343 13.15 4.39 -2.14
C PHE A 343 12.60 3.62 -0.93
N SER A 344 12.50 2.29 -1.04
CA SER A 344 12.10 1.43 0.09
C SER A 344 13.16 1.29 1.17
N LYS A 345 14.44 1.52 0.84
CA LYS A 345 15.60 1.32 1.71
C LYS A 345 16.17 2.61 2.28
N GLU A 346 16.07 3.71 1.56
CA GLU A 346 16.68 4.97 1.99
C GLU A 346 15.92 5.64 3.15
N PRO A 347 16.64 6.34 4.05
CA PRO A 347 16.02 7.12 5.09
C PRO A 347 15.20 8.26 4.47
N LEU A 348 13.91 8.26 4.73
CA LEU A 348 12.98 9.28 4.25
C LEU A 348 12.90 10.44 5.24
N SER A 349 12.81 11.68 4.76
CA SER A 349 12.55 12.86 5.58
C SER A 349 11.11 13.34 5.41
N CYS A 350 10.50 13.81 6.50
CA CYS A 350 9.14 14.37 6.46
C CYS A 350 9.09 15.60 5.55
N ALA A 351 8.16 15.63 4.60
CA ALA A 351 8.03 16.74 3.65
C ALA A 351 7.69 18.07 4.34
N SER A 352 6.92 18.02 5.44
CA SER A 352 6.47 19.22 6.18
C SER A 352 7.51 19.76 7.17
N CYS A 353 8.08 18.91 8.03
CA CYS A 353 9.00 19.34 9.08
C CYS A 353 10.47 19.04 8.81
N LYS A 354 10.79 18.39 7.67
CA LYS A 354 12.14 18.01 7.22
C LYS A 354 12.92 17.07 8.15
N LYS A 355 12.35 16.66 9.29
CA LYS A 355 12.94 15.67 10.19
C LYS A 355 12.98 14.30 9.53
N ASN A 356 14.06 13.56 9.76
CA ASN A 356 14.17 12.17 9.32
C ASN A 356 13.08 11.33 9.98
N LEU A 357 12.42 10.50 9.17
CA LEU A 357 11.43 9.56 9.63
C LEU A 357 12.16 8.39 10.32
N PRO A 358 11.61 7.86 11.42
CA PRO A 358 12.26 6.78 12.16
C PRO A 358 12.41 5.54 11.28
N ALA A 359 13.51 4.79 11.39
CA ALA A 359 13.79 3.62 10.56
C ALA A 359 12.64 2.58 10.59
N SER A 360 12.05 2.40 11.78
CA SER A 360 10.84 1.61 12.00
C SER A 360 9.67 2.50 12.43
N GLY A 361 8.48 2.27 11.89
CA GLY A 361 7.26 2.99 12.26
C GLY A 361 6.29 3.18 11.10
N PRO A 362 5.07 3.66 11.35
CA PRO A 362 4.10 3.91 10.29
C PRO A 362 4.64 4.97 9.32
N ARG A 363 4.36 4.76 8.03
CA ARG A 363 4.66 5.71 6.95
C ARG A 363 3.36 6.32 6.46
N TRP A 364 3.31 7.64 6.45
CA TRP A 364 2.17 8.40 5.93
C TRP A 364 2.58 9.06 4.64
N TRP A 365 1.85 8.76 3.58
CA TRP A 365 2.10 9.29 2.23
C TRP A 365 0.98 10.25 1.91
N ILE A 366 1.31 11.44 1.45
CA ILE A 366 0.34 12.49 1.15
C ILE A 366 0.45 12.83 -0.32
N CYS A 367 -0.65 12.64 -1.05
CA CYS A 367 -0.78 13.06 -2.43
C CYS A 367 -0.78 14.60 -2.54
N PRO A 368 -0.50 15.18 -3.72
CA PRO A 368 -0.59 16.65 -3.92
C PRO A 368 -1.96 17.24 -3.55
N CYS A 369 -3.02 16.45 -3.68
CA CYS A 369 -4.39 16.79 -3.28
C CYS A 369 -4.57 16.97 -1.75
N GLY A 370 -3.56 16.63 -0.94
CA GLY A 370 -3.56 16.73 0.52
C GLY A 370 -4.15 15.52 1.27
N GLN A 371 -4.61 14.49 0.57
CA GLN A 371 -5.13 13.26 1.17
C GLN A 371 -4.05 12.20 1.38
N GLU A 372 -4.30 11.26 2.30
CA GLU A 372 -3.46 10.08 2.48
C GLU A 372 -3.47 9.23 1.19
N CYS A 373 -2.30 9.01 0.62
CA CYS A 373 -2.12 8.05 -0.44
C CYS A 373 -2.23 6.62 0.10
N ARG A 374 -2.99 5.77 -0.61
CA ARG A 374 -3.28 4.40 -0.20
C ARG A 374 -2.77 3.34 -1.17
N GLN A 375 -2.02 3.75 -2.18
CA GLN A 375 -1.46 2.84 -3.17
C GLN A 375 -0.44 1.89 -2.52
N SER A 376 -0.41 0.64 -3.01
CA SER A 376 0.47 -0.42 -2.51
C SER A 376 1.95 -0.22 -2.86
N ILE A 377 2.24 0.73 -3.76
CA ILE A 377 3.58 1.15 -4.15
C ILE A 377 4.38 1.70 -2.96
N HIS A 378 3.68 2.27 -1.99
CA HIS A 378 4.27 2.83 -0.80
C HIS A 378 4.22 1.83 0.34
N LEU A 379 5.35 1.60 0.99
CA LEU A 379 5.38 0.79 2.20
C LEU A 379 4.55 1.46 3.30
N PRO A 380 3.59 0.74 3.92
CA PRO A 380 2.78 1.29 5.01
C PRO A 380 3.58 1.45 6.30
N TRP A 381 4.70 0.74 6.43
CA TRP A 381 5.56 0.69 7.61
C TRP A 381 7.03 0.72 7.18
N GLY A 382 7.87 1.44 7.92
CA GLY A 382 9.32 1.49 7.69
C GLY A 382 9.95 0.13 8.00
N PRO A 383 10.85 -0.40 7.16
CA PRO A 383 11.36 -1.76 7.28
C PRO A 383 12.10 -2.03 8.60
N GLY A 384 12.48 -0.98 9.35
CA GLY A 384 13.35 -1.07 10.51
C GLY A 384 14.78 -1.35 10.09
N ASP A 385 15.71 -1.04 10.98
CA ASP A 385 17.07 -1.50 10.80
C ASP A 385 17.04 -3.01 11.03
N LYS A 386 17.29 -3.79 9.96
CA LYS A 386 17.70 -5.17 10.14
C LYS A 386 19.13 -5.12 10.66
N SER A 387 19.28 -4.97 11.97
CA SER A 387 20.52 -5.28 12.68
C SER A 387 20.81 -6.77 12.55
#